data_AF-A0A5D4H4A7-F1
#
_entry.id   AF-A0A5D4H4A7-F1
#
_cell.length_a   1.000
_cell.length_b   1.000
_cell.length_c   1.000
_cell.angle_alpha   90.00
_cell.angle_beta   90.00
_cell.angle_gamma   90.00
#
_symmetry.space_group_name_H-M   'P 1'
#
loop_
_entity.id
_entity.type
_entity.pdbx_description
1 polymer ?
#
loop_
_entity_poly.entity_id
_entity_poly.type
_entity_poly.pdbx_seq_one_letter_code
_entity_poly.pdbx_strand_id
1 'polypeptide(L)'
;MRVAKKMKVALLLVTIAAPYSVSEAAAQCNISDAKLEEAILVKPELRDRDNRQIVSDLRTLRDAALILWSYDRQDDCNRILANIRELLASPSIGELGNNDEDEADQQLAAGEPALHSGGRAIGNRHKAGASPLIDIDELGPGLRVDEILGAEVRSSDDKIIGEVRNVVIGTRDRQDYVIVASGGFFIPGKESIVVPLRFLQINQERESFFLRVSEVEMRKVPLMPDQDYEWLADQAWRIRNDAIFESMMPTPDRFGRQ
;
A
#
# COMPACT_ATOMS: atom_id res chain seq x y z
N MET A 1 -44.63 88.73 -21.37
CA MET A 1 -45.49 87.78 -20.65
C MET A 1 -45.67 86.54 -21.52
N ARG A 2 -45.53 85.34 -20.93
CA ARG A 2 -45.64 83.96 -21.49
C ARG A 2 -44.34 83.23 -21.92
N VAL A 3 -43.85 82.47 -20.93
CA VAL A 3 -43.40 81.05 -20.91
C VAL A 3 -42.42 80.56 -22.00
N ALA A 4 -41.16 80.34 -21.60
CA ALA A 4 -40.20 79.50 -22.30
C ALA A 4 -40.17 78.08 -21.69
N LYS A 5 -40.48 77.07 -22.52
CA LYS A 5 -40.38 75.64 -22.21
C LYS A 5 -38.96 75.20 -22.58
N LYS A 6 -38.10 74.90 -21.59
CA LYS A 6 -36.78 74.29 -21.85
C LYS A 6 -36.88 72.77 -21.76
N MET A 7 -36.55 72.14 -22.88
CA MET A 7 -36.57 70.70 -23.12
C MET A 7 -35.32 70.05 -22.51
N LYS A 8 -35.50 68.98 -21.73
CA LYS A 8 -34.42 68.24 -21.06
C LYS A 8 -33.61 67.45 -22.09
N VAL A 9 -32.29 67.65 -22.10
CA VAL A 9 -31.33 66.75 -22.77
C VAL A 9 -30.87 65.74 -21.71
N ALA A 10 -31.20 64.47 -21.90
CA ALA A 10 -30.73 63.38 -21.05
C ALA A 10 -29.38 62.88 -21.57
N LEU A 11 -28.33 63.07 -20.78
CA LEU A 11 -26.99 62.55 -21.04
C LEU A 11 -26.92 61.11 -20.51
N LEU A 12 -26.86 60.12 -21.40
CA LEU A 12 -26.71 58.71 -21.05
C LEU A 12 -25.22 58.42 -20.80
N LEU A 13 -24.83 58.27 -19.54
CA LEU A 13 -23.53 57.74 -19.13
C LEU A 13 -23.54 56.22 -19.29
N VAL A 14 -22.82 55.70 -20.30
CA VAL A 14 -22.55 54.27 -20.44
C VAL A 14 -21.38 53.94 -19.54
N THR A 15 -21.66 53.42 -18.35
CA THR A 15 -20.67 52.76 -17.49
C THR A 15 -20.39 51.37 -18.04
N ILE A 16 -19.21 51.18 -18.65
CA ILE A 16 -18.69 49.88 -19.04
C ILE A 16 -18.26 49.17 -17.75
N ALA A 17 -19.11 48.29 -17.23
CA ALA A 17 -18.71 47.34 -16.21
C ALA A 17 -17.86 46.25 -16.89
N ALA A 18 -16.55 46.31 -16.70
CA ALA A 18 -15.68 45.20 -17.05
C ALA A 18 -16.09 43.98 -16.19
N PRO A 19 -16.43 42.83 -16.78
CA PRO A 19 -16.60 41.63 -15.98
C PRO A 19 -15.24 41.29 -15.37
N TYR A 20 -15.14 41.39 -14.05
CA TYR A 20 -14.09 40.74 -13.30
C TYR A 20 -14.26 39.24 -13.51
N SER A 21 -13.59 38.69 -14.51
CA SER A 21 -13.37 37.26 -14.60
C SER A 21 -12.47 36.88 -13.43
N VAL A 22 -13.08 36.40 -12.34
CA VAL A 22 -12.37 35.67 -11.30
C VAL A 22 -11.87 34.40 -11.98
N SER A 23 -10.59 34.39 -12.34
CA SER A 23 -9.93 33.15 -12.71
C SER A 23 -9.86 32.32 -11.43
N GLU A 24 -10.83 31.45 -11.20
CA GLU A 24 -10.59 30.29 -10.35
C GLU A 24 -9.41 29.58 -10.99
N ALA A 25 -8.25 29.69 -10.35
CA ALA A 25 -7.10 28.90 -10.71
C ALA A 25 -7.59 27.45 -10.65
N ALA A 26 -7.69 26.80 -11.82
CA ALA A 26 -8.04 25.40 -11.90
C ALA A 26 -7.06 24.65 -10.99
N ALA A 27 -7.56 24.19 -9.85
CA ALA A 27 -6.79 23.36 -8.94
C ALA A 27 -6.50 22.09 -9.71
N GLN A 28 -5.28 22.01 -10.26
CA GLN A 28 -4.76 20.83 -10.91
C GLN A 28 -4.95 19.67 -9.94
N CYS A 29 -5.48 18.55 -10.41
CA CYS A 29 -5.74 17.40 -9.57
C CYS A 29 -4.40 16.91 -8.98
N ASN A 30 -4.12 17.26 -7.73
CA ASN A 30 -2.93 16.81 -7.05
C ASN A 30 -3.26 15.50 -6.33
N ILE A 31 -2.75 14.40 -6.86
CA ILE A 31 -3.05 13.04 -6.40
C ILE A 31 -2.61 12.83 -4.95
N SER A 32 -1.59 13.57 -4.48
CA SER A 32 -1.19 13.56 -3.07
C SER A 32 -2.20 14.24 -2.14
N ASP A 33 -3.09 15.09 -2.66
CA ASP A 33 -4.03 15.85 -1.83
C ASP A 33 -5.14 14.98 -1.22
N ALA A 34 -5.34 13.74 -1.68
CA ALA A 34 -6.28 12.84 -1.00
C ALA A 34 -5.82 12.46 0.42
N LYS A 35 -4.53 12.64 0.75
CA LYS A 35 -3.95 12.34 2.06
C LYS A 35 -4.22 10.91 2.57
N LEU A 36 -4.50 9.98 1.65
CA LEU A 36 -4.84 8.60 1.98
C LEU A 36 -3.70 7.92 2.75
N GLU A 37 -2.48 8.04 2.27
CA GLU A 37 -1.33 7.35 2.88
C GLU A 37 -0.89 8.01 4.20
N GLU A 38 -1.03 9.33 4.31
CA GLU A 38 -0.88 10.05 5.59
C GLU A 38 -1.92 9.54 6.60
N ALA A 39 -3.18 9.38 6.16
CA ALA A 39 -4.24 8.85 7.01
C ALA A 39 -3.97 7.40 7.45
N ILE A 40 -3.49 6.53 6.57
CA ILE A 40 -3.13 5.14 6.91
C ILE A 40 -2.01 5.11 7.96
N LEU A 41 -1.00 5.97 7.84
CA LEU A 41 0.08 6.05 8.81
C LEU A 41 -0.39 6.56 10.19
N VAL A 42 -1.26 7.58 10.19
CA VAL A 42 -1.71 8.24 11.42
C VAL A 42 -2.83 7.44 12.12
N LYS A 43 -3.73 6.80 11.37
CA LYS A 43 -4.90 6.07 11.88
C LYS A 43 -4.60 4.58 12.00
N PRO A 44 -4.41 4.03 13.21
CA PRO A 44 -4.17 2.60 13.39
C PRO A 44 -5.34 1.73 12.93
N GLU A 45 -6.58 2.24 12.92
CA GLU A 45 -7.75 1.46 12.49
C GLU A 45 -7.66 1.07 11.01
N LEU A 46 -7.07 1.92 10.16
CA LEU A 46 -6.85 1.62 8.74
C LEU A 46 -5.74 0.58 8.51
N ARG A 47 -4.92 0.31 9.53
CA ARG A 47 -3.86 -0.71 9.47
C ARG A 47 -4.31 -2.05 10.05
N ASP A 48 -5.54 -2.12 10.56
CA ASP A 48 -6.14 -3.35 11.05
C ASP A 48 -6.36 -4.34 9.88
N ARG A 49 -6.22 -5.64 10.16
CA ARG A 49 -6.47 -6.72 9.21
C ARG A 49 -7.87 -6.61 8.62
N ASP A 50 -8.86 -6.30 9.45
CA ASP A 50 -10.27 -6.27 9.05
C ASP A 50 -10.57 -5.12 8.07
N ASN A 51 -9.68 -4.12 8.00
CA ASN A 51 -9.81 -2.95 7.13
C ASN A 51 -8.87 -2.98 5.91
N ARG A 52 -8.12 -4.06 5.70
CA ARG A 52 -7.20 -4.20 4.55
C ARG A 52 -7.91 -4.01 3.21
N GLN A 53 -9.09 -4.60 3.05
CA GLN A 53 -9.86 -4.49 1.82
C GLN A 53 -10.27 -3.04 1.56
N ILE A 54 -10.76 -2.34 2.58
CA ILE A 54 -11.14 -0.92 2.48
C ILE A 54 -9.93 -0.08 2.06
N VAL A 55 -8.75 -0.31 2.65
CA VAL A 55 -7.53 0.39 2.24
C VAL A 55 -7.15 0.09 0.80
N SER A 56 -7.27 -1.17 0.35
CA SER A 56 -7.05 -1.57 -1.03
C SER A 56 -8.02 -0.86 -2.00
N ASP A 57 -9.30 -0.77 -1.64
CA ASP A 57 -10.33 -0.10 -2.44
C ASP A 57 -10.09 1.41 -2.52
N LEU A 58 -9.71 2.05 -1.42
CA LEU A 58 -9.34 3.48 -1.40
C LEU A 58 -8.12 3.76 -2.27
N ARG A 59 -7.12 2.86 -2.27
CA ARG A 59 -5.96 2.96 -3.16
C ARG A 59 -6.35 2.79 -4.62
N THR A 60 -7.25 1.85 -4.90
CA THR A 60 -7.82 1.65 -6.25
C THR A 60 -8.55 2.90 -6.74
N LEU A 61 -9.34 3.55 -5.89
CA LEU A 61 -10.00 4.82 -6.22
C LEU A 61 -8.99 5.94 -6.52
N ARG A 62 -7.93 6.06 -5.71
CA ARG A 62 -6.86 7.02 -5.97
C ARG A 62 -6.17 6.75 -7.31
N ASP A 63 -5.87 5.50 -7.62
CA ASP A 63 -5.21 5.11 -8.86
C ASP A 63 -6.14 5.36 -10.07
N ALA A 64 -7.45 5.17 -9.93
CA ALA A 64 -8.44 5.58 -10.93
C ALA A 64 -8.46 7.11 -11.14
N ALA A 65 -8.32 7.91 -10.08
CA ALA A 65 -8.21 9.36 -10.20
C ALA A 65 -6.95 9.78 -10.99
N LEU A 66 -5.81 9.10 -10.76
CA LEU A 66 -4.59 9.30 -11.55
C LEU A 66 -4.81 9.04 -13.04
N ILE A 67 -5.55 7.98 -13.39
CA ILE A 67 -5.90 7.70 -14.79
C ILE A 67 -6.78 8.83 -15.34
N LEU A 68 -7.82 9.27 -14.64
CA LEU A 68 -8.67 10.36 -15.12
C LEU A 68 -7.88 11.65 -15.36
N TRP A 69 -6.96 11.97 -14.45
CA TRP A 69 -6.05 13.10 -14.62
C TRP A 69 -5.18 12.98 -15.87
N SER A 70 -4.64 11.78 -16.18
CA SER A 70 -3.79 11.59 -17.37
C SER A 70 -4.52 11.74 -18.71
N TYR A 71 -5.86 11.67 -18.69
CA TYR A 71 -6.74 11.93 -19.84
C TYR A 71 -7.42 13.31 -19.78
N ASP A 72 -6.84 14.27 -19.03
CA ASP A 72 -7.35 15.65 -18.87
C ASP A 72 -8.77 15.74 -18.26
N ARG A 73 -9.24 14.70 -17.56
CA ARG A 73 -10.53 14.67 -16.85
C ARG A 73 -10.39 15.19 -15.43
N GLN A 74 -9.97 16.45 -15.29
CA GLN A 74 -9.62 17.06 -14.01
C GLN A 74 -10.79 17.11 -13.02
N ASP A 75 -12.00 17.45 -13.50
CA ASP A 75 -13.19 17.53 -12.65
C ASP A 75 -13.54 16.17 -12.04
N ASP A 76 -13.42 15.10 -12.83
CA ASP A 76 -13.73 13.74 -12.37
C ASP A 76 -12.64 13.22 -11.41
N CYS A 77 -11.37 13.52 -11.68
CA CYS A 77 -10.27 13.25 -10.74
C CYS A 77 -10.52 13.94 -9.39
N ASN A 78 -10.83 15.23 -9.41
CA ASN A 78 -11.10 16.03 -8.21
C ASN A 78 -12.30 15.49 -7.42
N ARG A 79 -13.36 15.03 -8.10
CA ARG A 79 -14.52 14.38 -7.48
C ARG A 79 -14.13 13.09 -6.76
N ILE A 80 -13.34 12.23 -7.38
CA ILE A 80 -12.89 10.99 -6.73
C ILE A 80 -12.02 11.30 -5.51
N LEU A 81 -11.05 12.21 -5.62
CA LEU A 81 -10.21 12.56 -4.45
C LEU A 81 -11.04 13.21 -3.32
N ALA A 82 -12.09 13.98 -3.65
CA ALA A 82 -13.01 14.52 -2.65
C ALA A 82 -13.79 13.41 -1.92
N ASN A 83 -14.32 12.43 -2.66
CA ASN A 83 -15.00 11.27 -2.07
C ASN A 83 -14.06 10.47 -1.16
N ILE A 84 -12.80 10.26 -1.57
CA ILE A 84 -11.79 9.57 -0.73
C ILE A 84 -11.58 10.33 0.58
N ARG A 85 -11.45 11.67 0.54
CA ARG A 85 -11.28 12.48 1.78
C ARG A 85 -12.50 12.40 2.68
N GLU A 86 -13.70 12.44 2.11
CA GLU A 86 -14.95 12.31 2.85
C GLU A 86 -15.03 10.95 3.55
N LEU A 87 -14.73 9.87 2.82
CA LEU A 87 -14.66 8.52 3.37
C LEU A 87 -13.62 8.45 4.51
N LEU A 88 -12.42 8.96 4.30
CA LEU A 88 -11.38 9.01 5.33
C LEU A 88 -11.75 9.86 6.54
N ALA A 89 -12.59 10.87 6.38
CA ALA A 89 -13.10 11.70 7.46
C ALA A 89 -14.28 11.05 8.20
N SER A 90 -14.94 10.05 7.60
CA SER A 90 -16.05 9.35 8.22
C SER A 90 -15.60 8.55 9.45
N PRO A 91 -16.31 8.64 10.58
CA PRO A 91 -16.07 7.79 11.75
C PRO A 91 -16.27 6.29 11.47
N SER A 92 -17.10 5.96 10.47
CA SER A 92 -17.54 4.60 10.17
C SER A 92 -16.59 3.82 9.25
N ILE A 93 -15.45 4.38 8.82
CA ILE A 93 -14.61 3.72 7.81
C ILE A 93 -13.93 2.44 8.34
N GLY A 94 -13.78 2.31 9.66
CA GLY A 94 -13.36 1.06 10.31
C GLY A 94 -14.52 0.15 10.71
N GLU A 95 -15.77 0.60 10.53
CA GLU A 95 -16.99 -0.19 10.80
C GLU A 95 -17.60 -0.79 9.53
N LEU A 96 -17.10 -0.41 8.34
CA LEU A 96 -17.47 -1.00 7.05
C LEU A 96 -16.83 -2.38 6.83
N GLY A 97 -16.62 -3.12 7.93
CA GLY A 97 -15.97 -4.43 7.97
C GLY A 97 -16.43 -5.33 6.84
N ASN A 98 -15.45 -6.06 6.32
CA ASN A 98 -15.54 -7.24 5.45
C ASN A 98 -16.95 -7.61 4.91
N ASN A 99 -17.08 -7.57 3.58
CA ASN A 99 -18.21 -8.19 2.90
C ASN A 99 -18.27 -9.70 3.24
N ASP A 100 -19.48 -10.26 3.25
CA ASP A 100 -19.87 -11.63 3.65
C ASP A 100 -19.05 -12.81 3.09
N GLU A 101 -18.09 -12.55 2.19
CA GLU A 101 -17.12 -13.54 1.68
C GLU A 101 -16.09 -13.95 2.75
N ASP A 102 -15.83 -13.13 3.79
CA ASP A 102 -14.83 -13.45 4.83
C ASP A 102 -15.37 -14.34 5.97
N GLU A 103 -16.69 -14.38 6.21
CA GLU A 103 -17.28 -15.27 7.23
C GLU A 103 -17.14 -16.75 6.83
N ALA A 104 -17.13 -17.05 5.53
CA ALA A 104 -16.91 -18.39 5.00
C ALA A 104 -15.47 -18.89 5.26
N ASP A 105 -14.49 -17.99 5.16
CA ASP A 105 -13.07 -18.31 5.37
C ASP A 105 -12.72 -18.47 6.87
N GLN A 106 -13.39 -17.74 7.75
CA GLN A 106 -13.24 -17.91 9.20
C GLN A 106 -13.72 -19.27 9.70
N GLN A 107 -14.76 -19.84 9.06
CA GLN A 107 -15.25 -21.18 9.38
C GLN A 107 -14.28 -22.29 8.94
N LEU A 108 -13.47 -22.03 7.90
CA LEU A 108 -12.44 -22.96 7.41
C LEU A 108 -11.16 -22.92 8.26
N ALA A 109 -10.86 -21.78 8.90
CA ALA A 109 -9.69 -21.59 9.77
C ALA A 109 -9.88 -22.11 11.21
N ALA A 110 -11.11 -22.39 11.64
CA ALA A 110 -11.43 -22.86 13.00
C ALA A 110 -11.15 -24.37 13.24
N GLY A 111 -10.48 -25.06 12.31
CA GLY A 111 -9.98 -26.42 12.52
C GLY A 111 -8.65 -26.41 13.28
N GLU A 112 -8.68 -26.61 14.59
CA GLU A 112 -7.48 -26.61 15.47
C GLU A 112 -6.40 -27.61 15.02
N PRO A 113 -5.11 -27.23 15.20
CA PRO A 113 -4.22 -28.16 15.90
C PRO A 113 -3.30 -27.53 16.97
N ALA A 114 -3.37 -28.15 18.15
CA ALA A 114 -2.35 -28.44 19.17
C ALA A 114 -1.27 -27.42 19.61
N LEU A 115 -1.29 -27.14 20.92
CA LEU A 115 -0.18 -26.62 21.74
C LEU A 115 1.05 -27.55 21.73
N HIS A 116 2.27 -27.00 21.73
CA HIS A 116 3.38 -27.53 22.55
C HIS A 116 4.47 -26.53 22.96
N SER A 117 5.01 -26.85 24.14
CA SER A 117 6.04 -26.27 25.02
C SER A 117 7.43 -26.04 24.39
N GLY A 118 8.13 -24.96 24.75
CA GLY A 118 9.49 -24.71 24.23
C GLY A 118 10.43 -23.72 24.94
N GLY A 119 9.95 -22.65 25.60
CA GLY A 119 10.82 -21.77 26.38
C GLY A 119 11.83 -20.90 25.59
N ARG A 120 11.52 -19.59 25.52
CA ARG A 120 12.35 -18.42 25.10
C ARG A 120 12.45 -18.16 23.57
N ALA A 121 11.55 -17.36 22.98
CA ALA A 121 11.44 -15.87 22.87
C ALA A 121 12.17 -15.34 21.61
N ILE A 122 11.60 -14.54 20.68
CA ILE A 122 10.54 -13.51 20.73
C ILE A 122 9.89 -13.39 19.32
N GLY A 123 8.58 -13.20 19.21
CA GLY A 123 7.97 -12.64 17.99
C GLY A 123 7.26 -11.30 18.26
N ASN A 124 6.76 -10.66 17.19
CA ASN A 124 6.35 -9.25 17.07
C ASN A 124 6.98 -8.34 18.15
N ARG A 125 8.28 -8.08 17.97
CA ARG A 125 9.34 -7.97 19.00
C ARG A 125 9.11 -7.05 20.22
N HIS A 126 8.07 -6.22 20.25
CA HIS A 126 7.86 -5.21 21.27
C HIS A 126 6.53 -5.33 22.06
N LYS A 127 5.61 -6.23 21.70
CA LYS A 127 4.42 -6.49 22.54
C LYS A 127 4.73 -7.56 23.59
N ALA A 128 4.47 -7.26 24.86
CA ALA A 128 4.54 -8.27 25.92
C ALA A 128 3.57 -9.41 25.60
N GLY A 129 4.08 -10.63 25.46
CA GLY A 129 3.28 -11.81 25.12
C GLY A 129 3.07 -12.06 23.63
N ALA A 130 3.75 -11.35 22.73
CA ALA A 130 3.67 -11.62 21.29
C ALA A 130 4.21 -13.01 20.91
N SER A 131 3.44 -13.70 20.08
CA SER A 131 3.78 -15.01 19.54
C SER A 131 5.02 -14.96 18.62
N PRO A 132 5.82 -16.05 18.53
CA PRO A 132 6.95 -16.14 17.61
C PRO A 132 6.56 -15.88 16.15
N LEU A 133 7.51 -15.35 15.38
CA LEU A 133 7.39 -15.30 13.93
C LEU A 133 7.49 -16.71 13.38
N ILE A 134 6.68 -16.99 12.36
CA ILE A 134 6.58 -18.29 11.67
C ILE A 134 7.20 -18.10 10.28
N ASP A 135 8.00 -19.07 9.85
CA ASP A 135 8.50 -19.10 8.47
C ASP A 135 7.36 -19.42 7.50
N ILE A 136 7.31 -18.77 6.33
CA ILE A 136 6.19 -18.97 5.38
C ILE A 136 6.02 -20.44 4.97
N ASP A 137 7.10 -21.22 4.95
CA ASP A 137 7.07 -22.65 4.62
C ASP A 137 6.50 -23.54 5.75
N GLU A 138 6.40 -23.01 6.96
CA GLU A 138 5.78 -23.65 8.13
C GLU A 138 4.32 -23.19 8.32
N LEU A 139 3.83 -22.26 7.49
CA LEU A 139 2.49 -21.71 7.60
C LEU A 139 1.43 -22.66 7.00
N GLY A 140 0.73 -23.42 7.85
CA GLY A 140 -0.43 -24.22 7.46
C GLY A 140 -1.76 -23.46 7.60
N PRO A 141 -2.79 -23.69 6.74
CA PRO A 141 -2.81 -24.53 5.54
C PRO A 141 -2.35 -23.82 4.24
N GLY A 142 -1.87 -22.58 4.31
CA GLY A 142 -1.41 -21.78 3.17
C GLY A 142 -1.52 -20.29 3.46
N LEU A 143 -1.14 -19.44 2.50
CA LEU A 143 -1.19 -17.98 2.59
C LEU A 143 -1.96 -17.43 1.38
N ARG A 144 -3.00 -16.61 1.60
CA ARG A 144 -3.73 -16.01 0.48
C ARG A 144 -2.92 -14.85 -0.12
N VAL A 145 -3.08 -14.61 -1.42
CA VAL A 145 -2.36 -13.52 -2.10
C VAL A 145 -2.82 -12.15 -1.59
N ASP A 146 -4.10 -11.99 -1.28
CA ASP A 146 -4.66 -10.78 -0.68
C ASP A 146 -4.20 -10.53 0.77
N GLU A 147 -3.72 -11.57 1.49
CA GLU A 147 -3.07 -11.39 2.79
C GLU A 147 -1.66 -10.83 2.65
N ILE A 148 -1.02 -11.06 1.49
CA ILE A 148 0.34 -10.63 1.19
C ILE A 148 0.33 -9.24 0.55
N LEU A 149 -0.56 -9.00 -0.41
CA LEU A 149 -0.66 -7.72 -1.12
C LEU A 149 -1.02 -6.59 -0.17
N GLY A 150 -0.29 -5.48 -0.25
CA GLY A 150 -0.49 -4.33 0.63
C GLY A 150 0.03 -4.52 2.05
N ALA A 151 0.59 -5.69 2.40
CA ALA A 151 1.13 -5.93 3.72
C ALA A 151 2.47 -5.20 3.94
N GLU A 152 2.71 -4.77 5.17
CA GLU A 152 3.97 -4.14 5.57
C GLU A 152 5.07 -5.20 5.74
N VAL A 153 6.26 -4.89 5.23
CA VAL A 153 7.47 -5.68 5.40
C VAL A 153 8.44 -4.94 6.32
N ARG A 154 8.90 -5.62 7.36
CA ARG A 154 9.76 -5.06 8.40
C ARG A 154 11.09 -5.82 8.50
N SER A 155 12.11 -5.15 8.97
CA SER A 155 13.44 -5.71 9.22
C SER A 155 13.52 -6.45 10.56
N SER A 156 14.65 -7.11 10.84
CA SER A 156 14.97 -7.77 12.12
C SER A 156 15.27 -6.82 13.28
N ASP A 157 15.34 -5.50 13.02
CA ASP A 157 15.37 -4.43 14.02
C ASP A 157 14.05 -3.63 14.09
N ASP A 158 13.00 -4.16 13.46
CA ASP A 158 11.60 -3.67 13.56
C ASP A 158 11.44 -2.29 12.91
N LYS A 159 12.15 -2.08 11.81
CA LYS A 159 12.02 -0.91 10.95
C LYS A 159 11.25 -1.28 9.70
N ILE A 160 10.46 -0.35 9.21
CA ILE A 160 9.69 -0.52 7.98
C ILE A 160 10.68 -0.56 6.82
N ILE A 161 10.68 -1.67 6.10
CA ILE A 161 11.39 -1.82 4.82
C ILE A 161 10.51 -1.27 3.71
N GLY A 162 9.21 -1.61 3.72
CA GLY A 162 8.29 -1.21 2.66
C GLY A 162 6.93 -1.89 2.73
N GLU A 163 6.19 -1.77 1.63
CA GLU A 163 4.89 -2.42 1.42
C GLU A 163 4.97 -3.40 0.24
N VAL A 164 4.32 -4.55 0.35
CA VAL A 164 4.20 -5.49 -0.76
C VAL A 164 3.26 -4.92 -1.84
N ARG A 165 3.81 -4.70 -3.04
CA ARG A 165 3.07 -4.16 -4.19
C ARG A 165 2.54 -5.24 -5.11
N ASN A 166 3.25 -6.35 -5.21
CA ASN A 166 2.85 -7.46 -6.08
C ASN A 166 3.42 -8.78 -5.58
N VAL A 167 2.80 -9.87 -6.00
CA VAL A 167 3.25 -11.24 -5.77
C VAL A 167 3.47 -11.91 -7.12
N VAL A 168 4.65 -12.49 -7.31
CA VAL A 168 4.99 -13.29 -8.48
C VAL A 168 4.94 -14.75 -8.08
N ILE A 169 4.12 -15.53 -8.80
CA ILE A 169 4.04 -16.98 -8.62
C ILE A 169 4.87 -17.67 -9.70
N GLY A 170 5.86 -18.45 -9.27
CA GLY A 170 6.74 -19.18 -10.18
C GLY A 170 6.01 -20.36 -10.82
N THR A 171 5.80 -20.33 -12.13
CA THR A 171 5.06 -21.41 -12.83
C THR A 171 5.94 -22.58 -13.27
N ARG A 172 7.23 -22.35 -13.52
CA ARG A 172 8.18 -23.37 -14.00
C ARG A 172 9.14 -23.85 -12.91
N ASP A 173 9.81 -22.92 -12.27
CA ASP A 173 10.79 -23.14 -11.20
C ASP A 173 10.16 -23.16 -9.80
N ARG A 174 8.84 -22.88 -9.71
CA ARG A 174 8.09 -22.78 -8.44
C ARG A 174 8.72 -21.80 -7.45
N GLN A 175 9.35 -20.76 -7.98
CA GLN A 175 10.01 -19.75 -7.19
C GLN A 175 9.13 -18.52 -7.07
N ASP A 176 8.57 -18.33 -5.87
CA ASP A 176 7.65 -17.24 -5.59
C ASP A 176 8.41 -16.03 -5.03
N TYR A 177 8.00 -14.85 -5.46
CA TYR A 177 8.60 -13.58 -5.05
C TYR A 177 7.54 -12.59 -4.60
N VAL A 178 7.90 -11.71 -3.68
CA VAL A 178 7.14 -10.50 -3.38
C VAL A 178 7.94 -9.28 -3.82
N ILE A 179 7.23 -8.30 -4.36
CA ILE A 179 7.79 -7.02 -4.77
C ILE A 179 7.53 -6.03 -3.66
N VAL A 180 8.58 -5.63 -2.95
CA VAL A 180 8.48 -4.72 -1.80
C VAL A 180 8.94 -3.34 -2.22
N ALA A 181 8.06 -2.34 -2.12
CA ALA A 181 8.43 -0.95 -2.38
C ALA A 181 9.22 -0.39 -1.20
N SER A 182 10.54 -0.25 -1.37
CA SER A 182 11.44 0.32 -0.36
C SER A 182 11.39 1.84 -0.43
N GLY A 183 11.07 2.54 0.66
CA GLY A 183 11.20 4.01 0.66
C GLY A 183 10.17 4.80 1.47
N GLY A 184 9.21 4.14 2.13
CA GLY A 184 8.25 4.82 3.03
C GLY A 184 7.40 5.92 2.39
N PHE A 185 7.49 6.10 1.07
CA PHE A 185 6.81 7.12 0.30
C PHE A 185 6.66 6.64 -1.14
N PHE A 186 5.46 6.83 -1.67
CA PHE A 186 5.01 6.44 -3.00
C PHE A 186 5.71 7.25 -4.09
N ILE A 187 7.00 6.96 -4.34
CA ILE A 187 7.59 7.29 -5.64
C ILE A 187 7.22 6.14 -6.57
N PRO A 188 6.39 6.36 -7.60
CA PRO A 188 6.06 5.31 -8.56
C PRO A 188 7.33 4.68 -9.15
N GLY A 189 7.51 3.40 -8.84
CA GLY A 189 8.17 2.41 -9.68
C GLY A 189 9.70 2.27 -9.60
N LYS A 190 10.44 3.18 -8.96
CA LYS A 190 11.92 3.08 -9.04
C LYS A 190 12.60 2.33 -7.90
N GLU A 191 11.97 2.29 -6.73
CA GLU A 191 12.61 1.75 -5.51
C GLU A 191 11.82 0.56 -5.00
N SER A 192 11.89 -0.57 -5.72
CA SER A 192 11.35 -1.84 -5.25
C SER A 192 12.47 -2.86 -5.15
N ILE A 193 12.38 -3.77 -4.19
CA ILE A 193 13.24 -4.93 -4.06
C ILE A 193 12.44 -6.19 -4.35
N VAL A 194 13.09 -7.20 -4.91
CA VAL A 194 12.49 -8.50 -5.21
C VAL A 194 12.91 -9.48 -4.14
N VAL A 195 11.98 -9.84 -3.26
CA VAL A 195 12.25 -10.71 -2.12
C VAL A 195 11.70 -12.10 -2.42
N PRO A 196 12.51 -13.17 -2.40
CA PRO A 196 11.98 -14.52 -2.50
C PRO A 196 11.08 -14.81 -1.29
N LEU A 197 9.84 -15.24 -1.54
CA LEU A 197 8.79 -15.36 -0.51
C LEU A 197 9.22 -16.23 0.68
N ARG A 198 10.04 -17.26 0.42
CA ARG A 198 10.59 -18.17 1.45
C ARG A 198 11.46 -17.51 2.52
N PHE A 199 11.97 -16.29 2.29
CA PHE A 199 12.78 -15.57 3.27
C PHE A 199 11.96 -14.65 4.17
N LEU A 200 10.67 -14.47 3.87
CA LEU A 200 9.77 -13.80 4.78
C LEU A 200 9.43 -14.70 5.95
N GLN A 201 9.19 -14.04 7.08
CA GLN A 201 8.51 -14.60 8.22
C GLN A 201 7.22 -13.81 8.41
N ILE A 202 6.23 -14.43 9.04
CA ILE A 202 4.95 -13.82 9.33
C ILE A 202 4.65 -13.96 10.80
N ASN A 203 3.92 -13.02 11.38
CA ASN A 203 3.36 -13.20 12.70
C ASN A 203 2.16 -14.16 12.68
N GLN A 204 1.79 -14.69 13.86
CA GLN A 204 0.65 -15.59 13.97
C GLN A 204 -0.67 -14.96 13.53
N GLU A 205 -0.81 -13.65 13.72
CA GLU A 205 -1.99 -12.89 13.30
C GLU A 205 -2.04 -12.65 11.78
N ARG A 206 -0.98 -13.01 11.03
CA ARG A 206 -0.86 -12.85 9.57
C ARG A 206 -0.96 -11.40 9.08
N GLU A 207 -0.56 -10.47 9.96
CA GLU A 207 -0.68 -9.03 9.77
C GLU A 207 0.55 -8.38 9.13
N SER A 208 1.74 -8.86 9.48
CA SER A 208 3.01 -8.21 9.15
C SER A 208 4.05 -9.24 8.74
N PHE A 209 4.81 -8.91 7.70
CA PHE A 209 5.91 -9.73 7.23
C PHE A 209 7.24 -9.18 7.74
N PHE A 210 8.18 -10.07 7.97
CA PHE A 210 9.47 -9.76 8.55
C PHE A 210 10.59 -10.42 7.76
N LEU A 211 11.69 -9.70 7.60
CA LEU A 211 12.96 -10.19 7.11
C LEU A 211 13.91 -10.37 8.29
N ARG A 212 14.68 -11.47 8.32
CA ARG A 212 15.70 -11.73 9.36
C ARG A 212 16.98 -10.89 9.18
N VAL A 213 16.88 -9.74 8.53
CA VAL A 213 17.98 -8.85 8.17
C VAL A 213 17.71 -7.47 8.73
N SER A 214 18.74 -6.79 9.21
CA SER A 214 18.60 -5.43 9.71
C SER A 214 18.28 -4.46 8.58
N GLU A 215 17.65 -3.35 8.91
CA GLU A 215 17.28 -2.36 7.89
C GLU A 215 18.49 -1.78 7.14
N VAL A 216 19.63 -1.63 7.83
CA VAL A 216 20.90 -1.18 7.25
C VAL A 216 21.43 -2.14 6.18
N GLU A 217 21.36 -3.45 6.44
CA GLU A 217 21.76 -4.46 5.46
C GLU A 217 20.76 -4.55 4.31
N MET A 218 19.46 -4.39 4.58
CA MET A 218 18.42 -4.36 3.54
C MET A 218 18.60 -3.23 2.52
N ARG A 219 19.14 -2.07 2.93
CA ARG A 219 19.47 -0.98 1.98
C ARG A 219 20.54 -1.36 0.94
N LYS A 220 21.31 -2.42 1.17
CA LYS A 220 22.35 -2.89 0.25
C LYS A 220 21.80 -3.85 -0.80
N VAL A 221 20.57 -4.35 -0.61
CA VAL A 221 19.91 -5.23 -1.59
C VAL A 221 19.67 -4.44 -2.88
N PRO A 222 20.02 -4.99 -4.04
CA PRO A 222 19.79 -4.32 -5.31
C PRO A 222 18.31 -4.09 -5.55
N LEU A 223 18.00 -2.96 -6.17
CA LEU A 223 16.65 -2.68 -6.63
C LEU A 223 16.28 -3.58 -7.81
N MET A 224 14.97 -3.77 -7.99
CA MET A 224 14.36 -4.42 -9.13
C MET A 224 14.83 -3.72 -10.42
N PRO A 225 15.36 -4.48 -11.40
CA PRO A 225 16.07 -3.90 -12.54
C PRO A 225 15.13 -3.22 -13.54
N ASP A 226 13.87 -3.65 -13.59
CA ASP A 226 12.85 -3.14 -14.50
C ASP A 226 11.45 -3.31 -13.89
N GLN A 227 10.49 -2.48 -14.31
CA GLN A 227 9.09 -2.53 -13.85
C GLN A 227 8.19 -3.38 -14.75
N ASP A 228 8.67 -3.75 -15.94
CA ASP A 228 7.93 -4.52 -16.94
C ASP A 228 8.05 -6.04 -16.71
N TYR A 229 8.72 -6.43 -15.62
CA TYR A 229 8.97 -7.80 -15.20
C TYR A 229 9.81 -8.62 -16.18
N GLU A 230 10.66 -7.97 -16.98
CA GLU A 230 11.60 -8.63 -17.89
C GLU A 230 12.61 -9.51 -17.13
N TRP A 231 12.96 -9.13 -15.90
CA TRP A 231 13.79 -9.94 -15.00
C TRP A 231 13.22 -11.33 -14.68
N LEU A 232 11.92 -11.57 -14.88
CA LEU A 232 11.33 -12.93 -14.77
C LEU A 232 11.89 -13.88 -15.83
N ALA A 233 12.37 -13.37 -16.96
CA ALA A 233 13.07 -14.17 -17.96
C ALA A 233 14.58 -14.25 -17.71
N ASP A 234 15.17 -13.30 -16.98
CA ASP A 234 16.60 -13.28 -16.64
C ASP A 234 16.92 -14.20 -15.45
N GLN A 235 17.21 -15.47 -15.77
CA GLN A 235 17.59 -16.47 -14.77
C GLN A 235 18.88 -16.10 -14.02
N ALA A 236 19.85 -15.47 -14.70
CA ALA A 236 21.12 -15.12 -14.08
C ALA A 236 20.93 -14.01 -13.04
N TRP A 237 20.05 -13.05 -13.31
CA TRP A 237 19.67 -12.03 -12.34
C TRP A 237 18.95 -12.65 -11.14
N ARG A 238 17.96 -13.53 -11.36
CA ARG A 238 17.26 -14.20 -10.25
C ARG A 238 18.20 -15.01 -9.36
N ILE A 239 19.11 -15.80 -9.95
CA ILE A 239 20.12 -16.55 -9.16
C ILE A 239 20.97 -15.61 -8.31
N ARG A 240 21.42 -14.47 -8.86
CA ARG A 240 22.19 -13.48 -8.10
C ARG A 240 21.37 -12.86 -6.98
N ASN A 241 20.12 -12.50 -7.24
CA ASN A 241 19.22 -11.94 -6.25
C ASN A 241 19.01 -12.92 -5.09
N ASP A 242 18.63 -14.15 -5.39
CA ASP A 242 18.41 -15.21 -4.41
C ASP A 242 19.65 -15.51 -3.56
N ALA A 243 20.84 -15.54 -4.18
CA ALA A 243 22.10 -15.73 -3.46
C ALA A 243 22.39 -14.62 -2.44
N ILE A 244 21.94 -13.38 -2.70
CA ILE A 244 22.05 -12.27 -1.74
C ILE A 244 21.20 -12.60 -0.51
N PHE A 245 19.93 -12.96 -0.70
CA PHE A 245 19.04 -13.33 0.41
C PHE A 245 19.53 -14.57 1.16
N GLU A 246 20.04 -15.59 0.46
CA GLU A 246 20.64 -16.79 1.07
C GLU A 246 21.86 -16.46 1.94
N SER A 247 22.71 -15.53 1.50
CA SER A 247 23.89 -15.13 2.28
C SER A 247 23.56 -14.26 3.50
N MET A 248 22.50 -13.45 3.42
CA MET A 248 22.03 -12.61 4.52
C MET A 248 21.16 -13.38 5.52
N MET A 249 20.44 -14.39 5.05
CA MET A 249 19.49 -15.18 5.82
C MET A 249 19.70 -16.67 5.54
N PRO A 250 20.82 -17.25 6.01
CA PRO A 250 21.03 -18.68 5.85
C PRO A 250 19.85 -19.40 6.50
N THR A 251 19.14 -20.19 5.69
CA THR A 251 18.10 -21.09 6.18
C THR A 251 18.74 -21.95 7.26
N PRO A 252 18.16 -22.08 8.47
CA PRO A 252 18.67 -23.02 9.45
C PRO A 252 18.82 -24.37 8.77
N ASP A 253 19.97 -25.03 8.95
CA ASP A 253 20.21 -26.35 8.37
C ASP A 253 19.15 -27.33 8.91
N ARG A 254 18.06 -27.52 8.16
CA ARG A 254 16.94 -28.40 8.54
C ARG A 254 17.27 -29.87 8.31
N PHE A 255 18.44 -30.18 7.77
CA PHE A 255 18.93 -31.55 7.59
C PHE A 255 20.41 -31.60 7.92
N GLY A 256 20.72 -31.72 9.21
CA GLY A 256 22.04 -32.15 9.67
C GLY A 256 22.45 -33.41 8.93
N ARG A 257 23.23 -33.25 7.86
CA ARG A 257 23.94 -34.34 7.21
C ARG A 257 25.08 -34.74 8.14
N GLN A 258 24.96 -35.93 8.72
CA GLN A 258 26.11 -36.68 9.22
C GLN A 258 27.03 -37.02 8.04
#